data_AF-A0A537EQE1-F1
#
_entry.id   AF-A0A537EQE1-F1
#
_cell.length_a   1.000
_cell.length_b   1.000
_cell.length_c   1.000
_cell.angle_alpha   90.00
_cell.angle_beta   90.00
_cell.angle_gamma   90.00
#
_symmetry.space_group_name_H-M   'P 1'
#
loop_
_entity.id
_entity.type
_entity.pdbx_description
1 polymer ?
#
loop_
_entity_poly.entity_id
_entity_poly.type
_entity_poly.pdbx_seq_one_letter_code
_entity_poly.pdbx_strand_id
1 'polypeptide(L)'
;TAFPILVADHLKRLDALSGFDAWPMVQRAAAYLARNGPVTQQDRWEEDGGYSPFTLAAEIAALLAAAEFAEQEGDFGLANYLRETADIWNENIERWTYVAETELAKKVGVKGYYVRISPANGSDSDMPASAFVAIKNRPLGQNVLPGEQIVSVDALALVRYGLRSPEDPKILDTVKVIDATLRKETKTGPVWHRYSLDGYGEHDDGSPFDGNGVGRGWPLLAGERGHYEVARGDLEEAERLLHTMEAQASPGGLIPEQIWDSEDIPERGLRNGRPSGSAMPLVWAHAEYIKLARSIHERTVFDMPKQTVERYQKNKTTSKLVSWRFNQKSRTVPEGKNLRIEVLAPAMVHWTFDDWQTTNDSKTIDTGLGVHYVDLPTNRLSPDSKIVFTFFWPTVNKWEGIDFQATVGQRTTATVRAES
;
A
#
# COMPACT_ATOMS: atom_id res chain seq x y z
N THR A 1 4.77 10.36 4.09
CA THR A 1 5.54 10.24 5.36
C THR A 1 6.49 9.05 5.41
N ALA A 2 6.18 7.91 4.80
CA ALA A 2 7.07 6.73 4.81
C ALA A 2 8.43 6.94 4.10
N PHE A 3 8.44 7.64 2.96
CA PHE A 3 9.64 7.78 2.13
C PHE A 3 10.89 8.34 2.84
N PRO A 4 10.83 9.43 3.64
CA PRO A 4 11.99 9.88 4.40
C PRO A 4 12.64 8.81 5.29
N ILE A 5 11.84 7.92 5.89
CA ILE A 5 12.36 6.80 6.69
C ILE A 5 13.09 5.81 5.78
N LEU A 6 12.49 5.46 4.63
CA LEU A 6 13.09 4.53 3.67
C LEU A 6 14.37 5.07 3.04
N VAL A 7 14.45 6.38 2.80
CA VAL A 7 15.68 7.04 2.34
C VAL A 7 16.75 6.99 3.42
N ALA A 8 16.41 7.29 4.68
CA ALA A 8 17.35 7.18 5.79
C ALA A 8 17.86 5.73 5.97
N ASP A 9 16.98 4.74 5.88
CA ASP A 9 17.35 3.32 5.87
C ASP A 9 18.30 2.99 4.72
N HIS A 10 17.96 3.42 3.50
CA HIS A 10 18.78 3.12 2.35
C HIS A 10 20.18 3.75 2.45
N LEU A 11 20.26 5.02 2.86
CA LEU A 11 21.53 5.70 3.13
C LEU A 11 22.32 4.98 4.23
N LYS A 12 21.67 4.53 5.30
CA LYS A 12 22.30 3.75 6.37
C LYS A 12 22.86 2.42 5.86
N ARG A 13 22.11 1.69 5.02
CA ARG A 13 22.57 0.43 4.40
C ARG A 13 23.77 0.61 3.48
N LEU A 14 23.97 1.81 2.93
CA LEU A 14 25.10 2.18 2.09
C LEU A 14 26.23 2.89 2.85
N ASP A 15 26.13 3.02 4.19
CA ASP A 15 27.05 3.81 5.02
C ASP A 15 27.20 5.28 4.52
N ALA A 16 26.10 5.84 3.99
CA ALA A 16 26.07 7.12 3.31
C ALA A 16 25.42 8.25 4.14
N LEU A 17 25.03 7.99 5.39
CA LEU A 17 24.47 9.02 6.29
C LEU A 17 25.50 10.13 6.61
N SER A 18 26.80 9.87 6.45
CA SER A 18 27.85 10.90 6.55
C SER A 18 27.81 11.71 7.87
N GLY A 19 27.50 11.04 8.99
CA GLY A 19 27.38 11.67 10.32
C GLY A 19 26.05 12.39 10.59
N PHE A 20 25.09 12.35 9.66
CA PHE A 20 23.73 12.84 9.90
C PHE A 20 22.97 11.90 10.84
N ASP A 21 22.55 12.42 11.98
CA ASP A 21 21.61 11.73 12.86
C ASP A 21 20.18 11.80 12.28
N ALA A 22 19.77 10.70 11.65
CA ALA A 22 18.45 10.58 11.07
C ALA A 22 17.36 10.25 12.11
N TRP A 23 17.71 9.81 13.32
CA TRP A 23 16.76 9.25 14.27
C TRP A 23 15.63 10.21 14.65
N PRO A 24 15.88 11.50 14.99
CA PRO A 24 14.79 12.41 15.34
C PRO A 24 13.76 12.59 14.22
N MET A 25 14.20 12.55 12.95
CA MET A 25 13.30 12.61 11.79
C MET A 25 12.53 11.29 11.64
N VAL A 26 13.24 10.16 11.72
CA VAL A 26 12.66 8.82 11.61
C VAL A 26 11.59 8.60 12.68
N GLN A 27 11.88 8.94 13.94
CA GLN A 27 10.97 8.81 15.06
C GLN A 27 9.70 9.65 14.87
N ARG A 28 9.82 10.92 14.45
CA ARG A 28 8.65 11.78 14.17
C ARG A 28 7.80 11.25 13.01
N ALA A 29 8.45 10.75 11.96
CA ALA A 29 7.75 10.15 10.83
C ALA A 29 7.04 8.85 11.24
N ALA A 30 7.70 7.99 12.01
CA ALA A 30 7.12 6.76 12.55
C ALA A 30 5.93 7.05 13.48
N ALA A 31 6.03 8.09 14.32
CA ALA A 31 4.93 8.55 15.15
C ALA A 31 3.72 8.96 14.32
N TYR A 32 3.94 9.70 13.24
CA TYR A 32 2.85 10.07 12.33
C TYR A 32 2.23 8.84 11.66
N LEU A 33 3.03 7.88 11.19
CA LEU A 33 2.51 6.65 10.60
C LEU A 33 1.68 5.86 11.61
N ALA A 34 2.22 5.58 12.80
CA ALA A 34 1.54 4.81 13.83
C ALA A 34 0.19 5.42 14.25
N ARG A 35 0.10 6.76 14.30
CA ARG A 35 -1.12 7.48 14.70
C ARG A 35 -2.18 7.61 13.62
N ASN A 36 -1.79 7.62 12.34
CA ASN A 36 -2.70 7.98 11.24
C ASN A 36 -2.96 6.82 10.26
N GLY A 37 -2.01 5.91 10.07
CA GLY A 37 -2.19 4.73 9.22
C GLY A 37 -3.11 3.69 9.86
N PRO A 38 -3.45 2.61 9.12
CA PRO A 38 -2.97 2.24 7.78
C PRO A 38 -3.72 2.92 6.61
N VAL A 39 -4.74 3.73 6.91
CA VAL A 39 -5.57 4.41 5.90
C VAL A 39 -4.90 5.73 5.52
N THR A 40 -4.73 5.97 4.22
CA THR A 40 -4.24 7.27 3.73
C THR A 40 -5.39 8.23 3.40
N GLN A 41 -5.13 9.53 3.54
CA GLN A 41 -6.05 10.57 3.08
C GLN A 41 -6.04 10.73 1.56
N GLN A 42 -4.89 10.43 0.94
CA GLN A 42 -4.69 10.44 -0.50
C GLN A 42 -3.67 9.37 -0.89
N ASP A 43 -3.91 8.67 -1.99
CA ASP A 43 -2.94 7.79 -2.62
C ASP A 43 -1.83 8.60 -3.33
N ARG A 44 -0.87 7.91 -3.96
CA ARG A 44 0.30 8.57 -4.56
C ARG A 44 -0.03 9.50 -5.73
N TRP A 45 -1.25 9.41 -6.26
CA TRP A 45 -1.75 10.29 -7.31
C TRP A 45 -2.40 11.57 -6.76
N GLU A 46 -2.50 11.71 -5.44
CA GLU A 46 -3.07 12.88 -4.74
C GLU A 46 -4.59 13.03 -4.97
N GLU A 47 -5.27 11.90 -5.16
CA GLU A 47 -6.67 11.89 -5.58
C GLU A 47 -7.60 11.37 -4.48
N ASP A 48 -7.40 10.15 -4.00
CA ASP A 48 -8.39 9.42 -3.20
C ASP A 48 -7.82 8.85 -1.91
N GLY A 49 -8.63 8.86 -0.85
CA GLY A 49 -8.29 8.29 0.46
C GLY A 49 -8.82 6.87 0.66
N GLY A 50 -8.10 6.05 1.42
CA GLY A 50 -8.44 4.65 1.65
C GLY A 50 -7.22 3.76 1.89
N TYR A 51 -7.43 2.45 1.74
CA TYR A 51 -6.38 1.44 1.73
C TYR A 51 -5.85 1.32 0.30
N SER A 52 -4.62 1.79 0.07
CA SER A 52 -3.93 1.68 -1.22
C SER A 52 -2.79 0.67 -1.08
N PRO A 53 -2.65 -0.33 -1.99
CA PRO A 53 -1.54 -1.28 -1.95
C PRO A 53 -0.17 -0.59 -1.92
N PHE A 54 0.01 0.49 -2.70
CA PHE A 54 1.26 1.25 -2.73
C PHE A 54 1.55 1.90 -1.38
N THR A 55 0.56 2.57 -0.80
CA THR A 55 0.74 3.27 0.47
C THR A 55 0.99 2.29 1.61
N LEU A 56 0.23 1.20 1.68
CA LEU A 56 0.44 0.12 2.65
C LEU A 56 1.85 -0.46 2.55
N ALA A 57 2.32 -0.78 1.34
CA ALA A 57 3.64 -1.33 1.12
C ALA A 57 4.75 -0.40 1.63
N ALA A 58 4.66 0.90 1.31
CA ALA A 58 5.62 1.90 1.76
C ALA A 58 5.58 2.09 3.28
N GLU A 59 4.39 2.17 3.87
CA GLU A 59 4.21 2.34 5.32
C GLU A 59 4.75 1.16 6.12
N ILE A 60 4.42 -0.07 5.74
CA ILE A 60 4.90 -1.29 6.39
C ILE A 60 6.43 -1.38 6.32
N ALA A 61 7.00 -1.15 5.13
CA ALA A 61 8.46 -1.14 4.97
C ALA A 61 9.11 -0.07 5.86
N ALA A 62 8.52 1.12 5.94
CA ALA A 62 9.03 2.22 6.74
C ALA A 62 8.94 1.94 8.25
N LEU A 63 7.88 1.30 8.73
CA LEU A 63 7.77 0.89 10.14
C LEU A 63 8.85 -0.12 10.53
N LEU A 64 9.14 -1.10 9.66
CA LEU A 64 10.21 -2.06 9.90
C LEU A 64 11.60 -1.40 9.89
N ALA A 65 11.84 -0.49 8.96
CA ALA A 65 13.07 0.31 8.96
C ALA A 65 13.20 1.16 10.23
N ALA A 66 12.13 1.86 10.63
CA ALA A 66 12.11 2.65 11.86
C ALA A 66 12.35 1.80 13.12
N ALA A 67 11.88 0.55 13.14
CA ALA A 67 12.15 -0.36 14.25
C ALA A 67 13.65 -0.65 14.41
N GLU A 68 14.39 -0.82 13.31
CA GLU A 68 15.85 -1.01 13.39
C GLU A 68 16.60 0.26 13.83
N PHE A 69 16.08 1.45 13.52
CA PHE A 69 16.61 2.68 14.12
C PHE A 69 16.32 2.72 15.63
N ALA A 70 15.09 2.41 16.06
CA ALA A 70 14.73 2.38 17.47
C ALA A 70 15.60 1.41 18.30
N GLU A 71 15.91 0.22 17.77
CA GLU A 71 16.81 -0.72 18.46
C GLU A 71 18.24 -0.20 18.61
N GLN A 72 18.74 0.55 17.63
CA GLN A 72 20.09 1.13 17.71
C GLN A 72 20.18 2.22 18.79
N GLU A 73 19.07 2.91 19.02
CA GLU A 73 18.90 3.86 20.12
C GLU A 73 18.63 3.17 21.47
N GLY A 74 18.55 1.83 21.49
CA GLY A 74 18.29 1.02 22.68
C GLY A 74 16.82 0.90 23.07
N ASP A 75 15.89 1.44 22.26
CA ASP A 75 14.45 1.36 22.51
C ASP A 75 13.82 0.11 21.86
N PHE A 76 14.12 -1.05 22.46
CA PHE A 76 13.59 -2.33 22.01
C PHE A 76 12.06 -2.45 22.15
N GLY A 77 11.46 -1.70 23.09
CA GLY A 77 10.01 -1.67 23.28
C GLY A 77 9.31 -1.02 22.09
N LEU A 78 9.79 0.16 21.70
CA LEU A 78 9.33 0.87 20.51
C LEU A 78 9.57 0.05 19.23
N ALA A 79 10.75 -0.54 19.10
CA ALA A 79 11.06 -1.39 17.96
C ALA A 79 10.09 -2.56 17.82
N ASN A 80 9.75 -3.24 18.92
CA ASN A 80 8.78 -4.33 18.90
C ASN A 80 7.37 -3.82 18.51
N TYR A 81 6.93 -2.70 19.09
CA TYR A 81 5.64 -2.09 18.73
C TYR A 81 5.53 -1.75 17.23
N LEU A 82 6.59 -1.17 16.65
CA LEU A 82 6.64 -0.83 15.22
C LEU A 82 6.57 -2.07 14.33
N ARG A 83 7.29 -3.15 14.69
CA ARG A 83 7.23 -4.42 13.96
C ARG A 83 5.86 -5.09 14.06
N GLU A 84 5.27 -5.11 15.25
CA GLU A 84 3.94 -5.67 15.46
C GLU A 84 2.88 -4.88 14.68
N THR A 85 2.99 -3.56 14.63
CA THR A 85 2.12 -2.71 13.80
C THR A 85 2.26 -3.05 12.32
N ALA A 86 3.51 -3.17 11.84
CA ALA A 86 3.80 -3.58 10.47
C ALA A 86 3.22 -4.97 10.13
N ASP A 87 3.31 -5.93 11.06
CA ASP A 87 2.78 -7.28 10.88
C ASP A 87 1.25 -7.30 10.80
N ILE A 88 0.57 -6.54 11.69
CA ILE A 88 -0.88 -6.40 11.68
C ILE A 88 -1.33 -5.85 10.32
N TRP A 89 -0.65 -4.81 9.81
CA TRP A 89 -1.01 -4.20 8.53
C TRP A 89 -0.71 -5.13 7.35
N ASN A 90 0.46 -5.79 7.34
CA ASN A 90 0.86 -6.71 6.28
C ASN A 90 -0.10 -7.88 6.11
N GLU A 91 -0.64 -8.42 7.21
CA GLU A 91 -1.56 -9.55 7.18
C GLU A 91 -2.97 -9.17 6.70
N ASN A 92 -3.35 -7.89 6.77
CA ASN A 92 -4.65 -7.42 6.33
C ASN A 92 -4.65 -6.84 4.90
N ILE A 93 -3.50 -6.76 4.22
CA ILE A 93 -3.42 -6.18 2.86
C ILE A 93 -4.45 -6.82 1.92
N GLU A 94 -4.49 -8.15 1.85
CA GLU A 94 -5.41 -8.87 0.97
C GLU A 94 -6.86 -8.59 1.34
N ARG A 95 -7.18 -8.63 2.64
CA ARG A 95 -8.53 -8.36 3.13
C ARG A 95 -9.00 -6.94 2.74
N TRP A 96 -8.09 -5.97 2.78
CA TRP A 96 -8.41 -4.59 2.46
C TRP A 96 -8.40 -4.28 0.97
N THR A 97 -7.58 -4.97 0.17
CA THR A 97 -7.25 -4.49 -1.19
C THR A 97 -7.39 -5.53 -2.29
N TYR A 98 -7.66 -6.79 -1.98
CA TYR A 98 -7.81 -7.85 -2.97
C TYR A 98 -9.28 -8.22 -3.18
N VAL A 99 -9.73 -8.21 -4.43
CA VAL A 99 -11.08 -8.63 -4.83
C VAL A 99 -11.00 -9.91 -5.64
N ALA A 100 -12.01 -10.78 -5.52
CA ALA A 100 -12.09 -12.05 -6.21
C ALA A 100 -13.47 -12.23 -6.86
N GLU A 101 -13.55 -13.12 -7.85
CA GLU A 101 -14.82 -13.52 -8.50
C GLU A 101 -15.62 -12.38 -9.16
N THR A 102 -14.98 -11.23 -9.39
CA THR A 102 -15.57 -10.07 -10.06
C THR A 102 -15.77 -10.32 -11.56
N GLU A 103 -16.63 -9.54 -12.21
CA GLU A 103 -16.83 -9.66 -13.66
C GLU A 103 -15.54 -9.37 -14.46
N LEU A 104 -14.71 -8.45 -13.99
CA LEU A 104 -13.39 -8.19 -14.58
C LEU A 104 -12.46 -9.39 -14.42
N ALA A 105 -12.45 -10.05 -13.25
CA ALA A 105 -11.64 -11.24 -13.02
C ALA A 105 -12.03 -12.38 -13.99
N LYS A 106 -13.34 -12.61 -14.17
CA LYS A 106 -13.88 -13.59 -15.12
C LYS A 106 -13.49 -13.24 -16.56
N LYS A 107 -13.61 -11.97 -16.96
CA LYS A 107 -13.26 -11.50 -18.31
C LYS A 107 -11.78 -11.70 -18.65
N VAL A 108 -10.88 -11.47 -17.69
CA VAL A 108 -9.43 -11.65 -17.87
C VAL A 108 -9.00 -13.12 -17.68
N GLY A 109 -9.83 -13.94 -17.02
CA GLY A 109 -9.54 -15.35 -16.76
C GLY A 109 -8.62 -15.57 -15.55
N VAL A 110 -8.80 -14.78 -14.49
CA VAL A 110 -8.03 -14.84 -13.24
C VAL A 110 -8.93 -15.05 -12.03
N LYS A 111 -8.35 -15.43 -10.87
CA LYS A 111 -9.14 -15.66 -9.64
C LYS A 111 -9.52 -14.35 -8.94
N GLY A 112 -8.68 -13.33 -9.06
CA GLY A 112 -8.88 -12.02 -8.44
C GLY A 112 -7.70 -11.10 -8.73
N TYR A 113 -7.71 -9.91 -8.14
CA TYR A 113 -6.65 -8.91 -8.31
C TYR A 113 -6.71 -7.85 -7.20
N TYR A 114 -5.59 -7.14 -7.01
CA TYR A 114 -5.55 -5.96 -6.15
C TYR A 114 -6.19 -4.75 -6.85
N VAL A 115 -7.07 -4.04 -6.15
CA VAL A 115 -7.65 -2.78 -6.60
C VAL A 115 -6.70 -1.61 -6.33
N ARG A 116 -6.92 -0.47 -7.00
CA ARG A 116 -6.17 0.77 -6.74
C ARG A 116 -6.29 1.21 -5.28
N ILE A 117 -7.52 1.30 -4.81
CA ILE A 117 -7.83 1.82 -3.49
C ILE A 117 -9.19 1.30 -3.01
N SER A 118 -9.23 0.94 -1.73
CA SER A 118 -10.45 0.55 -1.03
C SER A 118 -10.86 1.65 -0.06
N PRO A 119 -12.14 2.09 -0.05
CA PRO A 119 -12.64 2.98 1.00
C PRO A 119 -12.39 2.43 2.41
N ALA A 120 -12.05 3.32 3.34
CA ALA A 120 -11.97 2.98 4.74
C ALA A 120 -13.39 2.96 5.35
N ASN A 121 -14.07 1.82 5.26
CA ASN A 121 -15.35 1.66 5.95
C ASN A 121 -15.09 1.54 7.47
N GLY A 122 -15.87 2.26 8.28
CA GLY A 122 -15.81 2.19 9.75
C GLY A 122 -16.31 0.87 10.35
N SER A 123 -16.74 -0.08 9.51
CA SER A 123 -17.09 -1.45 9.87
C SER A 123 -16.14 -2.41 9.17
N ASP A 124 -15.57 -3.32 9.95
CA ASP A 124 -14.65 -4.41 9.61
C ASP A 124 -15.28 -5.48 8.67
N SER A 125 -16.22 -5.10 7.81
CA SER A 125 -16.71 -5.96 6.73
C SER A 125 -15.65 -6.02 5.63
N ASP A 126 -15.42 -7.21 5.06
CA ASP A 126 -14.69 -7.38 3.80
C ASP A 126 -15.14 -6.33 2.79
N MET A 127 -14.21 -5.91 1.92
CA MET A 127 -14.51 -4.93 0.88
C MET A 127 -15.82 -5.30 0.19
N PRO A 128 -16.89 -4.49 0.35
CA PRO A 128 -18.08 -4.73 -0.44
C PRO A 128 -17.64 -4.52 -1.88
N ALA A 129 -17.80 -5.52 -2.74
CA ALA A 129 -17.66 -5.40 -4.19
C ALA A 129 -18.38 -4.14 -4.77
N SER A 130 -19.35 -3.60 -4.01
CA SER A 130 -20.15 -2.41 -4.28
C SER A 130 -19.66 -1.08 -3.70
N ALA A 131 -18.49 -1.00 -3.05
CA ALA A 131 -17.99 0.27 -2.53
C ALA A 131 -17.54 1.17 -3.70
N PHE A 132 -18.19 2.34 -3.86
CA PHE A 132 -17.89 3.25 -4.96
C PHE A 132 -16.74 4.20 -4.62
N VAL A 133 -15.91 4.51 -5.62
CA VAL A 133 -14.80 5.46 -5.52
C VAL A 133 -15.00 6.54 -6.57
N ALA A 134 -14.76 7.79 -6.19
CA ALA A 134 -14.82 8.90 -7.12
C ALA A 134 -13.50 8.95 -7.92
N ILE A 135 -13.59 9.17 -9.23
CA ILE A 135 -12.44 9.39 -10.10
C ILE A 135 -12.34 10.88 -10.38
N LYS A 136 -11.19 11.49 -10.08
CA LYS A 136 -10.95 12.91 -10.41
C LYS A 136 -10.82 13.10 -11.92
N ASN A 137 -10.97 14.36 -12.36
CA ASN A 137 -10.71 14.78 -13.74
C ASN A 137 -11.58 14.12 -14.81
N ARG A 138 -12.80 13.71 -14.43
CA ARG A 138 -13.83 13.15 -15.32
C ARG A 138 -15.06 14.05 -15.37
N PRO A 139 -15.81 14.07 -16.49
CA PRO A 139 -17.09 14.77 -16.55
C PRO A 139 -18.06 14.32 -15.46
N LEU A 140 -18.91 15.25 -14.99
CA LEU A 140 -19.94 14.95 -13.98
C LEU A 140 -20.82 13.77 -14.42
N GLY A 141 -21.01 12.80 -13.53
CA GLY A 141 -21.82 11.61 -13.79
C GLY A 141 -21.07 10.44 -14.42
N GLN A 142 -19.79 10.62 -14.81
CA GLN A 142 -18.88 9.56 -15.25
C GLN A 142 -17.71 9.34 -14.29
N ASN A 143 -17.78 9.98 -13.12
CA ASN A 143 -16.68 10.12 -12.18
C ASN A 143 -16.85 9.24 -10.94
N VAL A 144 -17.72 8.23 -10.96
CA VAL A 144 -17.95 7.33 -9.83
C VAL A 144 -18.05 5.90 -10.37
N LEU A 145 -17.19 5.01 -9.87
CA LEU A 145 -17.12 3.61 -10.29
C LEU A 145 -17.13 2.68 -9.09
N PRO A 146 -17.62 1.43 -9.24
CA PRO A 146 -17.35 0.39 -8.25
C PRO A 146 -15.84 0.22 -8.08
N GLY A 147 -15.35 0.18 -6.84
CA GLY A 147 -13.92 0.12 -6.51
C GLY A 147 -13.22 -1.09 -7.11
N GLU A 148 -13.93 -2.21 -7.26
CA GLU A 148 -13.43 -3.39 -7.97
C GLU A 148 -13.07 -3.13 -9.43
N GLN A 149 -13.67 -2.13 -10.10
CA GLN A 149 -13.33 -1.82 -11.49
C GLN A 149 -12.09 -0.92 -11.63
N ILE A 150 -11.59 -0.38 -10.52
CA ILE A 150 -10.47 0.56 -10.51
C ILE A 150 -9.19 -0.21 -10.21
N VAL A 151 -8.47 -0.54 -11.28
CA VAL A 151 -7.18 -1.23 -11.24
C VAL A 151 -6.09 -0.18 -11.39
N SER A 152 -4.97 -0.38 -10.72
CA SER A 152 -3.79 0.47 -10.81
C SER A 152 -2.52 -0.37 -10.84
N VAL A 153 -1.50 0.14 -11.51
CA VAL A 153 -0.13 -0.41 -11.48
C VAL A 153 0.47 -0.41 -10.07
N ASP A 154 -0.08 0.40 -9.16
CA ASP A 154 0.33 0.58 -7.76
C ASP A 154 0.46 -0.72 -6.96
N ALA A 155 -0.25 -1.77 -7.33
CA ALA A 155 -0.14 -3.08 -6.69
C ALA A 155 1.27 -3.70 -6.80
N LEU A 156 2.06 -3.32 -7.81
CA LEU A 156 3.44 -3.77 -7.96
C LEU A 156 4.35 -3.29 -6.82
N ALA A 157 3.94 -2.28 -6.07
CA ALA A 157 4.69 -1.84 -4.88
C ALA A 157 4.80 -2.95 -3.83
N LEU A 158 3.83 -3.86 -3.74
CA LEU A 158 3.90 -5.01 -2.83
C LEU A 158 5.13 -5.88 -3.12
N VAL A 159 5.54 -5.98 -4.38
CA VAL A 159 6.78 -6.65 -4.79
C VAL A 159 7.98 -5.73 -4.62
N ARG A 160 7.89 -4.49 -5.12
CA ARG A 160 8.99 -3.49 -5.06
C ARG A 160 9.52 -3.27 -3.64
N TYR A 161 8.62 -3.24 -2.66
CA TYR A 161 8.94 -3.08 -1.24
C TYR A 161 9.17 -4.41 -0.51
N GLY A 162 9.15 -5.56 -1.20
CA GLY A 162 9.53 -6.84 -0.63
C GLY A 162 8.47 -7.50 0.25
N LEU A 163 7.20 -7.09 0.20
CA LEU A 163 6.12 -7.68 1.00
C LEU A 163 5.56 -8.97 0.38
N ARG A 164 5.54 -9.07 -0.96
CA ARG A 164 5.09 -10.24 -1.71
C ARG A 164 6.16 -10.67 -2.71
N SER A 165 6.22 -11.98 -2.98
CA SER A 165 7.11 -12.48 -4.03
C SER A 165 6.52 -12.14 -5.40
N PRO A 166 7.36 -11.90 -6.41
CA PRO A 166 6.91 -11.65 -7.78
C PRO A 166 6.12 -12.82 -8.40
N GLU A 167 6.32 -14.03 -7.86
CA GLU A 167 5.66 -15.29 -8.23
C GLU A 167 4.39 -15.59 -7.41
N ASP A 168 4.01 -14.71 -6.47
CA ASP A 168 2.76 -14.88 -5.72
C ASP A 168 1.57 -14.96 -6.71
N PRO A 169 0.71 -15.98 -6.64
CA PRO A 169 -0.42 -16.13 -7.56
C PRO A 169 -1.33 -14.90 -7.63
N LYS A 170 -1.53 -14.18 -6.52
CA LYS A 170 -2.33 -12.95 -6.51
C LYS A 170 -1.64 -11.82 -7.27
N ILE A 171 -0.31 -11.73 -7.18
CA ILE A 171 0.49 -10.76 -7.94
C ILE A 171 0.44 -11.09 -9.43
N LEU A 172 0.64 -12.36 -9.80
CA LEU A 172 0.58 -12.82 -11.19
C LEU A 172 -0.79 -12.52 -11.83
N ASP A 173 -1.87 -12.82 -11.11
CA ASP A 173 -3.23 -12.54 -11.58
C ASP A 173 -3.49 -11.03 -11.67
N THR A 174 -3.01 -10.25 -10.71
CA THR A 174 -3.10 -8.78 -10.75
C THR A 174 -2.35 -8.19 -11.93
N VAL A 175 -1.15 -8.68 -12.23
CA VAL A 175 -0.34 -8.25 -13.38
C VAL A 175 -1.08 -8.48 -14.69
N LYS A 176 -1.73 -9.63 -14.87
CA LYS A 176 -2.56 -9.90 -16.06
C LYS A 176 -3.69 -8.90 -16.21
N VAL A 177 -4.35 -8.54 -15.09
CA VAL A 177 -5.44 -7.56 -15.10
C VAL A 177 -4.93 -6.16 -15.40
N ILE A 178 -3.80 -5.74 -14.81
CA ILE A 178 -3.11 -4.49 -15.12
C ILE A 178 -2.83 -4.42 -16.62
N ASP A 179 -2.27 -5.47 -17.21
CA ASP A 179 -1.93 -5.47 -18.63
C ASP A 179 -3.16 -5.46 -19.53
N ALA A 180 -4.22 -6.19 -19.15
CA ALA A 180 -5.45 -6.23 -19.93
C ALA A 180 -6.23 -4.91 -19.91
N THR A 181 -6.00 -4.06 -18.92
CA THR A 181 -6.81 -2.84 -18.68
C THR A 181 -6.06 -1.54 -18.87
N LEU A 182 -4.78 -1.50 -18.54
CA LEU A 182 -3.98 -0.26 -18.49
C LEU A 182 -2.86 -0.21 -19.52
N ARG A 183 -2.49 -1.34 -20.16
CA ARG A 183 -1.41 -1.37 -21.14
C ARG A 183 -1.88 -0.81 -22.49
N LYS A 184 -1.02 -0.01 -23.12
CA LYS A 184 -1.13 0.43 -24.52
C LYS A 184 0.15 0.08 -25.25
N GLU A 185 0.00 -0.47 -26.45
CA GLU A 185 1.13 -0.59 -27.39
C GLU A 185 1.29 0.71 -28.15
N THR A 186 2.52 1.21 -28.21
CA THR A 186 2.87 2.40 -28.99
C THR A 186 3.99 2.08 -29.98
N LYS A 187 4.22 2.97 -30.94
CA LYS A 187 5.31 2.88 -31.92
C LYS A 187 6.70 2.81 -31.28
N THR A 188 6.83 3.19 -30.00
CA THR A 188 8.09 3.20 -29.25
C THR A 188 8.13 2.15 -28.13
N GLY A 189 7.15 1.24 -28.07
CA GLY A 189 7.05 0.20 -27.03
C GLY A 189 5.82 0.36 -26.12
N PRO A 190 5.61 -0.57 -25.18
CA PRO A 190 4.43 -0.55 -24.33
C PRO A 190 4.51 0.56 -23.28
N VAL A 191 3.34 1.04 -22.89
CA VAL A 191 3.19 2.00 -21.79
C VAL A 191 1.95 1.63 -20.99
N TRP A 192 1.87 2.08 -19.74
CA TRP A 192 0.69 1.90 -18.91
C TRP A 192 0.12 3.25 -18.49
N HIS A 193 -1.21 3.30 -18.38
CA HIS A 193 -1.91 4.38 -17.69
C HIS A 193 -1.82 4.17 -16.17
N ARG A 194 -2.02 5.24 -15.39
CA ARG A 194 -1.95 5.19 -13.91
C ARG A 194 -2.97 4.20 -13.33
N TYR A 195 -4.23 4.35 -13.73
CA TYR A 195 -5.34 3.52 -13.28
C TYR A 195 -6.53 3.59 -14.26
N SER A 196 -7.52 2.71 -14.08
CA SER A 196 -8.71 2.63 -14.94
C SER A 196 -9.46 3.95 -15.03
N LEU A 197 -9.73 4.43 -16.25
CA LEU A 197 -10.48 5.67 -16.50
C LEU A 197 -9.85 6.93 -15.89
N ASP A 198 -8.53 6.97 -15.75
CA ASP A 198 -7.79 8.19 -15.43
C ASP A 198 -8.13 9.34 -16.40
N GLY A 199 -8.48 10.51 -15.87
CA GLY A 199 -8.84 11.70 -16.66
C GLY A 199 -7.76 12.79 -16.74
N TYR A 200 -6.59 12.58 -16.14
CA TYR A 200 -5.53 13.59 -16.09
C TYR A 200 -4.63 13.54 -17.32
N GLY A 201 -5.07 14.16 -18.41
CA GLY A 201 -4.30 14.26 -19.65
C GLY A 201 -5.07 14.99 -20.74
N GLU A 202 -4.46 15.11 -21.92
CA GLU A 202 -5.08 15.76 -23.08
C GLU A 202 -6.42 15.09 -23.46
N HIS A 203 -7.28 15.83 -24.15
CA HIS A 203 -8.52 15.30 -24.74
C HIS A 203 -8.23 14.41 -25.96
N ASP A 204 -9.22 13.64 -26.41
CA ASP A 204 -9.07 12.74 -27.59
C ASP A 204 -8.75 13.49 -28.89
N ASP A 205 -9.16 14.75 -29.01
CA ASP A 205 -8.81 15.61 -30.15
C ASP A 205 -7.41 16.24 -30.02
N GLY A 206 -6.67 15.88 -28.96
CA GLY A 206 -5.35 16.41 -28.63
C GLY A 206 -5.36 17.81 -28.02
N SER A 207 -6.53 18.37 -27.69
CA SER A 207 -6.57 19.65 -26.96
C SER A 207 -6.02 19.49 -25.54
N PRO A 208 -5.37 20.54 -24.98
CA PRO A 208 -4.75 20.47 -23.67
C PRO A 208 -5.75 20.15 -22.55
N PHE A 209 -5.25 19.52 -21.50
CA PHE A 209 -6.01 19.30 -20.26
C PHE A 209 -6.52 20.62 -19.67
N ASP A 210 -7.80 20.67 -19.31
CA ASP A 210 -8.48 21.86 -18.77
C ASP A 210 -9.19 21.61 -17.43
N GLY A 211 -8.85 20.50 -16.77
CA GLY A 211 -9.49 20.03 -15.54
C GLY A 211 -10.18 18.68 -15.70
N ASN A 212 -10.49 18.27 -16.93
CA ASN A 212 -10.86 16.91 -17.30
C ASN A 212 -10.20 16.50 -18.63
N GLY A 213 -10.21 15.20 -18.93
CA GLY A 213 -9.64 14.67 -20.16
C GLY A 213 -9.47 13.17 -20.13
N VAL A 214 -8.42 12.68 -20.79
CA VAL A 214 -8.04 11.27 -20.81
C VAL A 214 -6.58 11.18 -20.39
N GLY A 215 -6.32 10.59 -19.23
CA GLY A 215 -4.97 10.30 -18.80
C GLY A 215 -4.28 9.41 -19.81
N ARG A 216 -2.99 9.67 -20.08
CA ARG A 216 -2.22 8.99 -21.12
C ARG A 216 -1.23 8.01 -20.51
N GLY A 217 -0.43 7.36 -21.36
CA GLY A 217 0.64 6.47 -20.93
C GLY A 217 1.80 7.21 -20.24
N TRP A 218 2.28 6.67 -19.12
CA TRP A 218 3.42 7.20 -18.36
C TRP A 218 4.68 6.35 -18.56
N PRO A 219 5.79 6.89 -19.11
CA PRO A 219 7.06 6.16 -19.23
C PRO A 219 7.61 5.68 -17.88
N LEU A 220 7.33 6.43 -16.80
CA LEU A 220 7.62 6.03 -15.42
C LEU A 220 7.13 4.60 -15.12
N LEU A 221 5.93 4.25 -15.58
CA LEU A 221 5.29 2.98 -15.24
C LEU A 221 5.86 1.80 -16.03
N ALA A 222 6.45 2.04 -17.20
CA ALA A 222 7.30 1.05 -17.87
C ALA A 222 8.55 0.77 -17.02
N GLY A 223 9.13 1.79 -16.39
CA GLY A 223 10.24 1.65 -15.43
C GLY A 223 9.88 0.88 -14.17
N GLU A 224 8.72 1.16 -13.57
CA GLU A 224 8.21 0.41 -12.41
C GLU A 224 7.94 -1.06 -12.77
N ARG A 225 7.39 -1.30 -13.96
CA ARG A 225 7.22 -2.66 -14.50
C ARG A 225 8.56 -3.34 -14.70
N GLY A 226 9.56 -2.66 -15.24
CA GLY A 226 10.92 -3.20 -15.39
C GLY A 226 11.50 -3.69 -14.07
N HIS A 227 11.28 -2.99 -12.95
CA HIS A 227 11.74 -3.47 -11.64
C HIS A 227 10.99 -4.72 -11.16
N TYR A 228 9.70 -4.88 -11.51
CA TYR A 228 8.99 -6.13 -11.26
C TYR A 228 9.61 -7.29 -12.05
N GLU A 229 9.99 -7.06 -13.31
CA GLU A 229 10.65 -8.08 -14.14
C GLU A 229 12.07 -8.42 -13.62
N VAL A 230 12.84 -7.43 -13.15
CA VAL A 230 14.09 -7.68 -12.42
C VAL A 230 13.84 -8.57 -11.19
N ALA A 231 12.78 -8.30 -10.42
CA ALA A 231 12.43 -9.10 -9.24
C ALA A 231 12.08 -10.56 -9.60
N ARG A 232 11.45 -10.80 -10.76
CA ARG A 232 11.20 -12.14 -11.33
C ARG A 232 12.43 -12.83 -11.89
N GLY A 233 13.53 -12.09 -12.09
CA GLY A 233 14.73 -12.56 -12.79
C GLY A 233 14.64 -12.50 -14.32
N ASP A 234 13.63 -11.83 -14.88
CA ASP A 234 13.49 -11.60 -16.33
C ASP A 234 14.21 -10.29 -16.73
N LEU A 235 15.53 -10.39 -16.86
CA LEU A 235 16.38 -9.24 -17.16
C LEU A 235 16.25 -8.76 -18.62
N GLU A 236 15.88 -9.66 -19.54
CA GLU A 236 15.70 -9.31 -20.95
C GLU A 236 14.49 -8.39 -21.12
N GLU A 237 13.37 -8.73 -20.48
CA GLU A 237 12.19 -7.86 -20.50
C GLU A 237 12.44 -6.54 -19.76
N ALA A 238 13.16 -6.57 -18.64
CA ALA A 238 13.54 -5.35 -17.91
C ALA A 238 14.38 -4.40 -18.78
N GLU A 239 15.35 -4.92 -19.53
CA GLU A 239 16.18 -4.14 -20.47
C GLU A 239 15.34 -3.60 -21.64
N ARG A 240 14.40 -4.38 -22.17
CA ARG A 240 13.46 -3.91 -23.20
C ARG A 240 12.60 -2.75 -22.70
N LEU A 241 12.13 -2.80 -21.45
CA LEU A 241 11.35 -1.74 -20.83
C LEU A 241 12.21 -0.50 -20.53
N LEU A 242 13.48 -0.67 -20.13
CA LEU A 242 14.43 0.43 -20.03
C LEU A 242 14.58 1.17 -21.37
N HIS A 243 14.79 0.44 -22.46
CA HIS A 243 14.88 1.03 -23.81
C HIS A 243 13.56 1.64 -24.29
N THR A 244 12.42 1.14 -23.81
CA THR A 244 11.11 1.77 -24.06
C THR A 244 11.05 3.17 -23.45
N MET A 245 11.54 3.36 -22.22
CA MET A 245 11.63 4.70 -21.60
C MET A 245 12.52 5.64 -22.41
N GLU A 246 13.66 5.15 -22.92
CA GLU A 246 14.59 5.94 -23.76
C GLU A 246 13.94 6.35 -25.08
N ALA A 247 13.24 5.43 -25.74
CA ALA A 247 12.55 5.70 -27.01
C ALA A 247 11.43 6.74 -26.87
N GLN A 248 10.84 6.85 -25.67
CA GLN A 248 9.76 7.78 -25.31
C GLN A 248 10.27 9.16 -24.87
N ALA A 249 11.58 9.33 -24.70
CA ALA A 249 12.17 10.63 -24.39
C ALA A 249 12.09 11.61 -25.57
N SER A 250 12.21 12.90 -25.25
CA SER A 250 12.44 13.96 -26.24
C SER A 250 13.80 13.81 -26.94
N PRO A 251 14.04 14.50 -28.07
CA PRO A 251 15.35 14.48 -28.73
C PRO A 251 16.53 14.89 -27.82
N GLY A 252 16.27 15.66 -26.76
CA GLY A 252 17.26 16.05 -25.77
C GLY A 252 17.46 15.04 -24.63
N GLY A 253 16.82 13.88 -24.69
CA GLY A 253 16.90 12.85 -23.64
C GLY A 253 16.02 13.12 -22.41
N LEU A 254 15.12 14.11 -22.47
CA LEU A 254 14.20 14.41 -21.37
C LEU A 254 13.01 13.45 -21.42
N ILE A 255 12.86 12.61 -20.39
CA ILE A 255 11.71 11.72 -20.19
C ILE A 255 10.50 12.55 -19.67
N PRO A 256 9.35 12.53 -20.37
CA PRO A 256 8.16 13.27 -19.95
C PRO A 256 7.39 12.54 -18.84
N GLU A 257 6.44 13.24 -18.24
CA GLU A 257 5.40 12.65 -17.40
C GLU A 257 4.52 11.69 -18.19
N GLN A 258 3.99 12.15 -19.34
CA GLN A 258 3.11 11.39 -20.21
C GLN A 258 3.54 11.44 -21.67
N ILE A 259 3.22 10.39 -22.41
CA ILE A 259 3.36 10.31 -23.87
C ILE A 259 2.00 10.20 -24.55
N TRP A 260 1.93 10.60 -25.81
CA TRP A 260 0.74 10.41 -26.63
C TRP A 260 0.63 8.94 -27.03
N ASP A 261 -0.44 8.28 -26.63
CA ASP A 261 -0.67 6.83 -26.79
C ASP A 261 -1.74 6.48 -27.83
N SER A 262 -2.18 7.48 -28.59
CA SER A 262 -3.25 7.37 -29.61
C SER A 262 -2.69 7.65 -31.01
N GLU A 263 -3.54 7.62 -32.03
CA GLU A 263 -3.14 7.93 -33.41
C GLU A 263 -2.53 9.33 -33.54
N ASP A 264 -1.57 9.50 -34.46
CA ASP A 264 -0.84 10.76 -34.61
C ASP A 264 -1.80 11.92 -34.93
N ILE A 265 -1.56 13.10 -34.33
CA ILE A 265 -2.24 14.36 -34.68
C ILE A 265 -1.15 15.39 -35.07
N PRO A 266 -0.67 15.34 -36.33
CA PRO A 266 0.46 16.16 -36.77
C PRO A 266 0.26 17.66 -36.59
N GLU A 267 -0.97 18.16 -36.77
CA GLU A 267 -1.33 19.57 -36.65
C GLU A 267 -1.15 20.10 -35.22
N ARG A 268 -1.15 19.21 -34.23
CA ARG A 268 -0.89 19.52 -32.81
C ARG A 268 0.49 19.05 -32.35
N GLY A 269 1.30 18.50 -33.25
CA GLY A 269 2.63 17.96 -32.92
C GLY A 269 2.60 16.67 -32.09
N LEU A 270 1.43 16.02 -31.95
CA LEU A 270 1.27 14.80 -31.17
C LEU A 270 1.59 13.59 -32.03
N ARG A 271 2.49 12.73 -31.53
CA ARG A 271 2.95 11.52 -32.23
C ARG A 271 2.90 10.35 -31.27
N ASN A 272 2.37 9.22 -31.71
CA ASN A 272 2.26 8.01 -30.92
C ASN A 272 3.64 7.58 -30.36
N GLY A 273 3.73 7.40 -29.05
CA GLY A 273 4.96 7.05 -28.33
C GLY A 273 5.89 8.24 -28.05
N ARG A 274 5.45 9.49 -28.24
CA ARG A 274 6.25 10.71 -28.00
C ARG A 274 5.59 11.62 -26.96
N PRO A 275 6.33 12.57 -26.34
CA PRO A 275 5.78 13.46 -25.30
C PRO A 275 4.44 14.09 -25.71
N SER A 276 3.43 14.05 -24.83
CA SER A 276 2.06 14.52 -25.14
C SER A 276 1.87 16.02 -24.94
N GLY A 277 2.77 16.70 -24.22
CA GLY A 277 2.61 18.10 -23.80
C GLY A 277 2.46 18.29 -22.29
N SER A 278 2.37 17.20 -21.53
CA SER A 278 2.51 17.15 -20.07
C SER A 278 3.91 17.59 -19.59
N ALA A 279 4.12 17.60 -18.26
CA ALA A 279 5.37 18.06 -17.66
C ALA A 279 6.60 17.29 -18.21
N MET A 280 7.62 18.01 -18.65
CA MET A 280 8.88 17.43 -19.14
C MET A 280 10.07 18.37 -18.85
N PRO A 281 11.14 17.88 -18.19
CA PRO A 281 11.33 16.52 -17.69
C PRO A 281 10.51 16.23 -16.43
N LEU A 282 10.09 14.98 -16.24
CA LEU A 282 9.64 14.50 -14.93
C LEU A 282 10.83 13.90 -14.17
N VAL A 283 11.25 14.54 -13.08
CA VAL A 283 12.40 14.08 -12.26
C VAL A 283 12.18 12.66 -11.72
N TRP A 284 10.93 12.31 -11.38
CA TRP A 284 10.58 10.96 -10.93
C TRP A 284 10.85 9.90 -12.02
N ALA A 285 10.44 10.14 -13.27
CA ALA A 285 10.70 9.20 -14.37
C ALA A 285 12.20 9.02 -14.63
N HIS A 286 13.00 10.08 -14.52
CA HIS A 286 14.46 9.97 -14.64
C HIS A 286 15.09 9.20 -13.47
N ALA A 287 14.63 9.44 -12.24
CA ALA A 287 15.08 8.68 -11.09
C ALA A 287 14.74 7.19 -11.25
N GLU A 288 13.54 6.87 -11.76
CA GLU A 288 13.13 5.49 -12.02
C GLU A 288 13.99 4.83 -13.10
N TYR A 289 14.30 5.54 -14.20
CA TYR A 289 15.22 5.08 -15.24
C TYR A 289 16.61 4.73 -14.65
N ILE A 290 17.20 5.63 -13.86
CA ILE A 290 18.52 5.41 -13.24
C ILE A 290 18.48 4.20 -12.30
N LYS A 291 17.44 4.10 -11.47
CA LYS A 291 17.27 2.96 -10.56
C LYS A 291 17.07 1.64 -11.31
N LEU A 292 16.36 1.65 -12.44
CA LEU A 292 16.15 0.45 -13.25
C LEU A 292 17.46 0.02 -13.91
N ALA A 293 18.20 0.94 -14.53
CA ALA A 293 19.50 0.66 -15.13
C ALA A 293 20.47 0.04 -14.09
N ARG A 294 20.51 0.62 -12.88
CA ARG A 294 21.28 0.05 -11.78
C ARG A 294 20.78 -1.34 -11.37
N SER A 295 19.46 -1.52 -11.26
CA SER A 295 18.87 -2.79 -10.85
C SER A 295 19.14 -3.92 -11.86
N ILE A 296 19.12 -3.62 -13.16
CA ILE A 296 19.49 -4.55 -14.23
C ILE A 296 20.96 -4.93 -14.11
N HIS A 297 21.85 -3.95 -13.94
CA HIS A 297 23.29 -4.18 -13.76
C HIS A 297 23.60 -5.06 -12.54
N GLU A 298 22.95 -4.76 -11.40
CA GLU A 298 23.11 -5.52 -10.15
C GLU A 298 22.30 -6.83 -10.12
N ARG A 299 21.45 -7.06 -11.14
CA ARG A 299 20.53 -8.22 -11.25
C ARG A 299 19.61 -8.38 -10.04
N THR A 300 19.28 -7.26 -9.40
CA THR A 300 18.43 -7.20 -8.21
C THR A 300 17.81 -5.81 -8.11
N VAL A 301 16.65 -5.71 -7.48
CA VAL A 301 15.97 -4.43 -7.30
C VAL A 301 16.75 -3.58 -6.28
N PHE A 302 17.39 -2.53 -6.79
CA PHE A 302 18.34 -1.69 -6.05
C PHE A 302 17.80 -1.14 -4.72
N ASP A 303 16.59 -0.59 -4.73
CA ASP A 303 15.98 0.13 -3.60
C ASP A 303 15.01 -0.74 -2.78
N MET A 304 14.96 -2.05 -3.00
CA MET A 304 14.13 -2.95 -2.20
C MET A 304 14.58 -2.94 -0.72
N PRO A 305 13.67 -2.73 0.26
CA PRO A 305 13.96 -2.88 1.67
C PRO A 305 14.28 -4.34 2.01
N LYS A 306 15.35 -4.58 2.79
CA LYS A 306 15.76 -5.94 3.15
C LYS A 306 14.88 -6.53 4.26
N GLN A 307 14.37 -5.67 5.14
CA GLN A 307 13.62 -6.03 6.34
C GLN A 307 12.33 -6.77 5.98
N THR A 308 11.58 -6.27 4.99
CA THR A 308 10.33 -6.87 4.52
C THR A 308 10.56 -8.23 3.86
N VAL A 309 11.59 -8.36 3.01
CA VAL A 309 11.95 -9.63 2.36
C VAL A 309 12.29 -10.69 3.41
N GLU A 310 13.17 -10.35 4.36
CA GLU A 310 13.57 -11.26 5.43
C GLU A 310 12.36 -11.66 6.29
N ARG A 311 11.56 -10.67 6.72
CA ARG A 311 10.45 -10.88 7.65
C ARG A 311 9.27 -11.63 7.02
N TYR A 312 8.84 -11.24 5.82
CA TYR A 312 7.59 -11.70 5.22
C TYR A 312 7.79 -12.74 4.12
N GLN A 313 8.87 -12.67 3.33
CA GLN A 313 9.09 -13.65 2.27
C GLN A 313 9.86 -14.87 2.75
N LYS A 314 10.91 -14.69 3.55
CA LYS A 314 11.72 -15.81 4.05
C LYS A 314 11.15 -16.40 5.34
N ASN A 315 11.00 -15.58 6.38
CA ASN A 315 10.55 -16.05 7.69
C ASN A 315 9.02 -16.27 7.78
N LYS A 316 8.27 -15.84 6.75
CA LYS A 316 6.80 -15.96 6.69
C LYS A 316 6.11 -15.47 7.96
N THR A 317 6.63 -14.38 8.53
CA THR A 317 6.12 -13.82 9.80
C THR A 317 4.67 -13.37 9.64
N THR A 318 3.82 -13.78 10.56
CA THR A 318 2.42 -13.34 10.67
C THR A 318 2.18 -12.65 12.01
N SER A 319 1.10 -11.87 12.12
CA SER A 319 0.78 -11.19 13.37
C SER A 319 0.09 -12.13 14.35
N LYS A 320 0.53 -12.08 15.62
CA LYS A 320 -0.19 -12.69 16.76
C LYS A 320 -1.29 -11.78 17.32
N LEU A 321 -1.42 -10.60 16.74
CA LEU A 321 -2.28 -9.52 17.18
C LEU A 321 -3.29 -9.15 16.09
N VAL A 322 -4.45 -8.67 16.51
CA VAL A 322 -5.34 -7.85 15.71
C VAL A 322 -5.50 -6.50 16.42
N SER A 323 -5.54 -5.40 15.66
CA SER A 323 -5.68 -4.07 16.25
C SER A 323 -7.14 -3.62 16.25
N TRP A 324 -7.53 -2.96 17.33
CA TRP A 324 -8.75 -2.17 17.45
C TRP A 324 -8.39 -0.73 17.78
N ARG A 325 -9.00 0.20 17.04
CA ARG A 325 -8.86 1.65 17.22
C ARG A 325 -10.22 2.33 17.09
N PHE A 326 -10.36 3.56 17.60
CA PHE A 326 -11.59 4.35 17.43
C PHE A 326 -11.96 4.59 15.96
N ASN A 327 -10.95 4.81 15.11
CA ASN A 327 -11.09 4.99 13.66
C ASN A 327 -11.09 3.66 12.88
N GLN A 328 -10.78 2.54 13.52
CA GLN A 328 -10.77 1.20 12.93
C GLN A 328 -11.26 0.17 13.96
N LYS A 329 -12.59 0.09 14.10
CA LYS A 329 -13.23 -0.75 15.11
C LYS A 329 -13.34 -2.18 14.61
N SER A 330 -12.27 -2.96 14.73
CA SER A 330 -12.31 -4.38 14.38
C SER A 330 -13.41 -5.08 15.19
N ARG A 331 -14.31 -5.77 14.50
CA ARG A 331 -15.46 -6.45 15.13
C ARG A 331 -15.19 -7.92 15.38
N THR A 332 -14.16 -8.46 14.74
CA THR A 332 -13.82 -9.87 14.76
C THR A 332 -12.37 -10.06 15.13
N VAL A 333 -12.10 -10.89 16.14
CA VAL A 333 -10.76 -11.32 16.52
C VAL A 333 -10.53 -12.72 15.98
N PRO A 334 -9.56 -12.96 15.07
CA PRO A 334 -9.27 -14.31 14.63
C PRO A 334 -8.88 -15.21 15.81
N GLU A 335 -9.40 -16.44 15.82
CA GLU A 335 -9.02 -17.46 16.81
C GLU A 335 -7.49 -17.57 16.94
N GLY A 336 -7.00 -17.62 18.18
CA GLY A 336 -5.57 -17.75 18.48
C GLY A 336 -4.79 -16.43 18.51
N LYS A 337 -5.44 -15.27 18.30
CA LYS A 337 -4.81 -13.95 18.38
C LYS A 337 -5.24 -13.15 19.61
N ASN A 338 -4.37 -12.26 20.06
CA ASN A 338 -4.69 -11.25 21.05
C ASN A 338 -5.27 -9.99 20.39
N LEU A 339 -6.21 -9.35 21.07
CA LEU A 339 -6.76 -8.05 20.67
C LEU A 339 -5.89 -6.94 21.25
N ARG A 340 -5.16 -6.22 20.39
CA ARG A 340 -4.48 -4.98 20.75
C ARG A 340 -5.45 -3.83 20.62
N ILE A 341 -5.71 -3.13 21.71
CA ILE A 341 -6.48 -1.88 21.73
C ILE A 341 -5.49 -0.73 21.72
N GLU A 342 -5.62 0.18 20.75
CA GLU A 342 -4.76 1.37 20.65
C GLU A 342 -5.58 2.66 20.72
N VAL A 343 -5.09 3.62 21.49
CA VAL A 343 -5.71 4.92 21.76
C VAL A 343 -4.65 6.03 21.73
N LEU A 344 -5.08 7.28 21.54
CA LEU A 344 -4.17 8.43 21.40
C LEU A 344 -3.92 9.19 22.73
N ALA A 345 -4.41 8.66 23.84
CA ALA A 345 -4.22 9.22 25.17
C ALA A 345 -4.10 8.10 26.21
N PRO A 346 -3.43 8.32 27.35
CA PRO A 346 -3.37 7.34 28.42
C PRO A 346 -4.78 6.93 28.85
N ALA A 347 -5.02 5.62 28.97
CA ALA A 347 -6.30 5.07 29.38
C ALA A 347 -6.13 3.89 30.34
N MET A 348 -7.19 3.60 31.07
CA MET A 348 -7.42 2.28 31.66
C MET A 348 -8.54 1.62 30.86
N VAL A 349 -8.24 0.45 30.30
CA VAL A 349 -9.23 -0.36 29.60
C VAL A 349 -9.89 -1.27 30.62
N HIS A 350 -11.20 -1.14 30.76
CA HIS A 350 -12.04 -1.99 31.57
C HIS A 350 -12.71 -3.01 30.67
N TRP A 351 -12.57 -4.30 30.95
CA TRP A 351 -12.98 -5.35 30.01
C TRP A 351 -13.43 -6.65 30.69
N THR A 352 -14.16 -7.45 29.91
CA THR A 352 -14.75 -8.74 30.30
C THR A 352 -14.84 -9.69 29.11
N PHE A 353 -14.90 -10.99 29.39
CA PHE A 353 -15.19 -12.05 28.43
C PHE A 353 -16.49 -12.82 28.74
N ASP A 354 -17.23 -12.44 29.79
CA ASP A 354 -18.36 -13.20 30.34
C ASP A 354 -19.57 -12.31 30.67
N ASP A 355 -19.82 -11.30 29.82
CA ASP A 355 -20.94 -10.35 29.95
C ASP A 355 -20.95 -9.64 31.33
N TRP A 356 -19.78 -9.20 31.78
CA TRP A 356 -19.54 -8.45 33.03
C TRP A 356 -19.76 -9.23 34.33
N GLN A 357 -19.80 -10.58 34.28
CA GLN A 357 -19.77 -11.40 35.49
C GLN A 357 -18.41 -11.28 36.19
N THR A 358 -17.34 -11.18 35.42
CA THR A 358 -16.01 -10.78 35.87
C THR A 358 -15.57 -9.50 35.18
N THR A 359 -14.75 -8.72 35.89
CA THR A 359 -14.19 -7.47 35.40
C THR A 359 -12.68 -7.47 35.52
N ASN A 360 -12.01 -6.86 34.55
CA ASN A 360 -10.57 -6.69 34.52
C ASN A 360 -10.25 -5.25 34.14
N ASP A 361 -9.20 -4.70 34.75
CA ASP A 361 -8.67 -3.39 34.40
C ASP A 361 -7.22 -3.52 33.92
N SER A 362 -6.89 -2.85 32.83
CA SER A 362 -5.54 -2.85 32.29
C SER A 362 -5.13 -1.44 31.85
N LYS A 363 -4.02 -0.95 32.39
CA LYS A 363 -3.47 0.36 32.01
C LYS A 363 -2.78 0.24 30.66
N THR A 364 -2.99 1.24 29.80
CA THR A 364 -2.29 1.29 28.52
C THR A 364 -0.81 1.62 28.71
N ILE A 365 0.04 1.02 27.87
CA ILE A 365 1.48 1.27 27.78
C ILE A 365 1.72 2.40 26.78
N ASP A 366 2.53 3.39 27.13
CA ASP A 366 2.97 4.46 26.23
C ASP A 366 4.08 3.95 25.30
N THR A 367 3.92 4.19 24.01
CA THR A 367 4.93 3.86 22.98
C THR A 367 5.98 4.96 22.80
N GLY A 368 5.76 6.15 23.36
CA GLY A 368 6.54 7.36 23.06
C GLY A 368 6.21 8.01 21.71
N LEU A 369 5.30 7.41 20.92
CA LEU A 369 4.88 7.91 19.61
C LEU A 369 3.54 8.66 19.64
N GLY A 370 2.99 8.91 20.83
CA GLY A 370 1.63 9.45 20.98
C GLY A 370 0.54 8.41 20.70
N VAL A 371 0.87 7.13 20.84
CA VAL A 371 -0.06 6.00 20.87
C VAL A 371 0.15 5.27 22.18
N HIS A 372 -0.95 4.93 22.84
CA HIS A 372 -0.96 4.02 23.98
C HIS A 372 -1.71 2.75 23.62
N TYR A 373 -1.24 1.60 24.09
CA TYR A 373 -1.87 0.32 23.76
C TYR A 373 -2.01 -0.61 24.95
N VAL A 374 -2.91 -1.57 24.82
CA VAL A 374 -3.00 -2.74 25.72
C VAL A 374 -3.35 -3.98 24.90
N ASP A 375 -2.77 -5.11 25.27
CA ASP A 375 -3.07 -6.39 24.63
C ASP A 375 -3.99 -7.22 25.54
N LEU A 376 -5.22 -7.46 25.09
CA LEU A 376 -6.16 -8.34 25.78
C LEU A 376 -5.87 -9.81 25.42
N PRO A 377 -5.85 -10.73 26.40
CA PRO A 377 -5.42 -12.12 26.20
C PRO A 377 -6.53 -12.98 25.56
N THR A 378 -6.94 -12.62 24.35
CA THR A 378 -8.07 -13.26 23.64
C THR A 378 -7.66 -14.53 22.90
N ASN A 379 -6.35 -14.85 22.83
CA ASN A 379 -5.83 -15.98 22.06
C ASN A 379 -6.28 -17.37 22.53
N ARG A 380 -6.85 -17.47 23.74
CA ARG A 380 -7.36 -18.74 24.31
C ARG A 380 -8.89 -18.83 24.33
N LEU A 381 -9.57 -17.80 23.85
CA LEU A 381 -11.02 -17.79 23.81
C LEU A 381 -11.53 -18.65 22.66
N SER A 382 -12.63 -19.36 22.90
CA SER A 382 -13.31 -20.15 21.87
C SER A 382 -13.98 -19.23 20.84
N PRO A 383 -14.22 -19.71 19.60
CA PRO A 383 -15.06 -19.01 18.65
C PRO A 383 -16.40 -18.57 19.26
N ASP A 384 -16.93 -17.44 18.77
CA ASP A 384 -18.15 -16.78 19.23
C ASP A 384 -18.09 -16.17 20.64
N SER A 385 -16.95 -16.28 21.34
CA SER A 385 -16.73 -15.56 22.60
C SER A 385 -16.80 -14.05 22.37
N LYS A 386 -17.53 -13.35 23.25
CA LYS A 386 -17.62 -11.89 23.21
C LYS A 386 -16.51 -11.27 24.04
N ILE A 387 -15.94 -10.21 23.51
CA ILE A 387 -14.96 -9.37 24.17
C ILE A 387 -15.62 -8.00 24.32
N VAL A 388 -16.00 -7.64 25.54
CA VAL A 388 -16.66 -6.36 25.84
C VAL A 388 -15.69 -5.50 26.63
N PHE A 389 -15.54 -4.25 26.23
CA PHE A 389 -14.62 -3.32 26.88
C PHE A 389 -15.09 -1.86 26.78
N THR A 390 -14.63 -1.05 27.72
CA THR A 390 -14.80 0.40 27.72
C THR A 390 -13.53 1.07 28.27
N PHE A 391 -13.51 2.41 28.26
CA PHE A 391 -12.33 3.19 28.63
C PHE A 391 -12.63 4.10 29.82
N PHE A 392 -11.71 4.14 30.77
CA PHE A 392 -11.59 5.23 31.73
C PHE A 392 -10.41 6.12 31.34
N TRP A 393 -10.67 7.41 31.19
CA TRP A 393 -9.71 8.44 30.79
C TRP A 393 -9.18 9.18 32.04
N PRO A 394 -8.02 8.79 32.60
CA PRO A 394 -7.52 9.35 33.86
C PRO A 394 -7.21 10.84 33.77
N THR A 395 -6.82 11.36 32.61
CA THR A 395 -6.47 12.78 32.42
C THR A 395 -7.65 13.72 32.61
N VAL A 396 -8.86 13.26 32.31
CA VAL A 396 -10.11 14.03 32.44
C VAL A 396 -11.08 13.42 33.45
N ASN A 397 -10.63 12.38 34.18
CA ASN A 397 -11.39 11.64 35.18
C ASN A 397 -12.81 11.24 34.71
N LYS A 398 -12.89 10.65 33.51
CA LYS A 398 -14.17 10.38 32.85
C LYS A 398 -14.19 8.99 32.22
N TRP A 399 -15.31 8.29 32.37
CA TRP A 399 -15.62 7.09 31.60
C TRP A 399 -16.11 7.44 30.19
N GLU A 400 -15.73 6.63 29.21
CA GLU A 400 -16.18 6.78 27.82
C GLU A 400 -17.72 6.75 27.72
N GLY A 401 -18.38 5.98 28.59
CA GLY A 401 -19.84 5.96 28.74
C GLY A 401 -20.56 5.06 27.72
N ILE A 402 -19.81 4.34 26.89
CA ILE A 402 -20.31 3.30 25.99
C ILE A 402 -19.41 2.07 26.07
N ASP A 403 -20.00 0.90 25.85
CA ASP A 403 -19.27 -0.35 25.68
C ASP A 403 -18.99 -0.61 24.20
N PHE A 404 -17.81 -1.13 23.92
CA PHE A 404 -17.43 -1.67 22.63
C PHE A 404 -17.39 -3.18 22.71
N GLN A 405 -17.65 -3.83 21.57
CA GLN A 405 -17.64 -5.28 21.47
C GLN A 405 -16.86 -5.74 20.24
N ALA A 406 -16.06 -6.78 20.42
CA ALA A 406 -15.56 -7.64 19.37
C ALA A 406 -15.94 -9.10 19.67
N THR A 407 -15.99 -9.94 18.65
CA THR A 407 -16.31 -11.37 18.78
C THR A 407 -15.15 -12.19 18.23
N VAL A 408 -14.83 -13.31 18.87
CA VAL A 408 -13.83 -14.25 18.33
C VAL A 408 -14.42 -14.92 17.08
N GLY A 409 -13.83 -14.65 15.93
CA GLY A 409 -14.22 -15.28 14.67
C GLY A 409 -13.71 -16.70 14.58
N GLN A 410 -14.45 -17.56 13.85
CA GLN A 410 -13.95 -18.89 13.50
C GLN A 410 -12.68 -18.77 12.66
N ARG A 411 -11.72 -19.67 12.90
CA ARG A 411 -10.53 -19.77 12.07
C ARG A 411 -10.96 -20.05 10.63
N THR A 412 -10.80 -19.08 9.75
CA THR A 412 -10.92 -19.32 8.32
C THR A 412 -9.73 -20.18 7.93
N THR A 413 -9.90 -21.50 7.93
CA THR A 413 -8.99 -22.38 7.21
C THR A 413 -9.12 -22.01 5.75
N ALA A 414 -8.21 -21.15 5.27
CA ALA A 414 -7.93 -21.08 3.85
C ALA A 414 -7.45 -22.48 3.48
N THR A 415 -8.38 -23.31 2.99
CA THR A 415 -8.10 -24.60 2.39
C THR A 415 -7.22 -24.35 1.18
N VAL A 416 -5.91 -24.27 1.39
CA VAL A 416 -4.95 -24.59 0.35
C VAL A 416 -5.11 -26.10 0.18
N ARG A 417 -6.04 -26.50 -0.71
CA ARG A 417 -5.91 -27.81 -1.33
C ARG A 417 -4.57 -27.76 -2.05
N ALA A 418 -3.59 -28.46 -1.51
CA ALA A 418 -2.43 -28.86 -2.28
C ALA A 418 -2.97 -29.69 -3.44
N GLU A 419 -3.07 -29.09 -4.61
CA GLU A 419 -3.27 -29.83 -5.85
C GLU A 419 -1.87 -30.29 -6.29
N SER A 420 -1.74 -31.62 -6.28
CA SER A 420 -0.61 -32.43 -6.71
C SER A 420 -0.19 -32.19 -8.16
#